data_AF-A0A166B4N9-F1
#
_entry.id   AF-A0A166B4N9-F1
#
_cell.length_a   1.000
_cell.length_b   1.000
_cell.length_c   1.000
_cell.angle_alpha   90.00
_cell.angle_beta   90.00
_cell.angle_gamma   90.00
#
_symmetry.space_group_name_H-M   'P 1'
#
loop_
_entity.id
_entity.type
_entity.pdbx_description
1 polymer ?
#
loop_
_entity_poly.entity_id
_entity_poly.type
_entity_poly.pdbx_seq_one_letter_code
_entity_poly.pdbx_strand_id
1 'polypeptide(L)'
;MKKFTIIDYIIIIIVIGAILFAFIHITSDDTSNIQKTAYDISTMNKISENYLKYYENGNIIKTTITGHNASTGEEVNLNGTIKWIGDNGGSDVSIIVEANNHSYLAGLYKNIPNADIYINTITLESNGEVYKNLTEFTIKPKEISSLKDLTSGISNNTDYEITTNIVSESIDNIEIQKIINKQNNHGKRLGIKYSKNLNNQLILEKANNQNIIDGDSVLGNFNGTTDDIKIRIYNCSDYQLNSIKNNYDVINIRNF
;
A
#
# COMPACT_ATOMS: atom_id res chain seq x y z
N MET A 1 -29.08 51.90 -12.36
CA MET A 1 -28.49 51.04 -11.31
C MET A 1 -29.58 50.74 -10.28
N LYS A 2 -29.98 49.47 -10.12
CA LYS A 2 -30.94 49.08 -9.07
C LYS A 2 -30.25 49.27 -7.72
N LYS A 3 -30.84 50.06 -6.83
CA LYS A 3 -30.34 50.26 -5.46
C LYS A 3 -30.67 49.01 -4.65
N PHE A 4 -29.65 48.39 -4.07
CA PHE A 4 -29.81 47.31 -3.10
C PHE A 4 -30.69 47.80 -1.95
N THR A 5 -31.77 47.09 -1.69
CA THR A 5 -32.66 47.34 -0.55
C THR A 5 -32.12 46.67 0.70
N ILE A 6 -32.57 47.11 1.88
CA ILE A 6 -32.17 46.54 3.17
C ILE A 6 -32.40 45.00 3.20
N ILE A 7 -33.45 44.54 2.52
CA ILE A 7 -33.78 43.12 2.36
C ILE A 7 -32.68 42.38 1.59
N ASP A 8 -32.11 42.98 0.55
CA ASP A 8 -31.04 42.37 -0.23
C ASP A 8 -29.75 42.23 0.60
N TYR A 9 -29.45 43.18 1.48
CA TYR A 9 -28.31 43.08 2.42
C TYR A 9 -28.51 41.96 3.45
N ILE A 10 -29.74 41.78 3.95
CA ILE A 10 -30.08 40.69 4.88
C ILE A 10 -29.90 39.33 4.19
N ILE A 11 -30.34 39.19 2.94
CA ILE A 11 -30.16 37.95 2.16
C ILE A 11 -28.67 37.65 1.95
N ILE A 12 -27.85 38.64 1.60
CA ILE A 12 -26.40 38.46 1.42
C ILE A 12 -25.75 38.00 2.72
N ILE A 13 -26.09 38.61 3.86
CA ILE A 13 -25.53 38.24 5.17
C ILE A 13 -25.94 36.81 5.55
N ILE A 14 -27.19 36.42 5.30
CA ILE A 14 -27.67 35.04 5.57
C ILE A 14 -26.95 34.04 4.67
N VAL A 15 -26.73 34.34 3.39
CA VAL A 15 -26.00 33.46 2.47
C VAL A 15 -24.53 33.33 2.88
N ILE A 16 -23.86 34.42 3.21
CA ILE A 16 -22.48 34.38 3.72
C ILE A 16 -22.41 33.63 5.05
N GLY A 17 -23.39 33.85 5.95
CA GLY A 17 -23.50 33.14 7.22
C GLY A 17 -23.73 31.64 7.03
N ALA A 18 -24.57 31.23 6.07
CA ALA A 18 -24.80 29.83 5.73
C ALA A 18 -23.56 29.18 5.09
N ILE A 19 -22.83 29.91 4.23
CA ILE A 19 -21.56 29.44 3.65
C ILE A 19 -20.52 29.28 4.75
N LEU A 20 -20.35 30.27 5.64
CA LEU A 20 -19.43 30.20 6.78
C LEU A 20 -19.83 29.09 7.75
N PHE A 21 -21.13 28.91 8.03
CA PHE A 21 -21.62 27.84 8.87
C PHE A 21 -21.39 26.45 8.24
N ALA A 22 -21.57 26.32 6.93
CA ALA A 22 -21.25 25.08 6.20
C ALA A 22 -19.75 24.80 6.22
N PHE A 23 -18.88 25.80 6.02
CA PHE A 23 -17.43 25.63 6.15
C PHE A 23 -17.03 25.28 7.58
N ILE A 24 -17.62 25.93 8.59
CA ILE A 24 -17.39 25.61 9.99
C ILE A 24 -17.87 24.17 10.27
N HIS A 25 -19.08 23.75 9.92
CA HIS A 25 -19.51 22.35 10.14
C HIS A 25 -18.66 21.32 9.38
N ILE A 26 -18.28 21.57 8.13
CA ILE A 26 -17.38 20.68 7.36
C ILE A 26 -16.00 20.58 8.01
N THR A 27 -15.53 21.64 8.68
CA THR A 27 -14.25 21.65 9.42
C THR A 27 -14.38 21.34 10.91
N SER A 28 -15.61 21.29 11.46
CA SER A 28 -15.89 21.08 12.89
C SER A 28 -16.52 19.72 13.19
N ASP A 29 -16.92 18.96 12.17
CA ASP A 29 -17.21 17.53 12.27
C ASP A 29 -15.92 16.68 12.38
N ASP A 30 -14.88 17.25 13.00
CA ASP A 30 -13.68 16.58 13.54
C ASP A 30 -14.02 15.57 14.67
N THR A 31 -15.30 15.30 14.93
CA THR A 31 -15.75 14.26 15.86
C THR A 31 -16.04 12.92 15.17
N SER A 32 -16.04 12.87 13.84
CA SER A 32 -15.89 11.60 13.12
C SER A 32 -14.46 11.50 12.60
N ASN A 33 -13.62 10.68 13.23
CA ASN A 33 -12.30 10.29 12.71
C ASN A 33 -12.39 9.52 11.36
N ILE A 34 -13.54 9.57 10.68
CA ILE A 34 -13.85 8.86 9.45
C ILE A 34 -13.43 9.74 8.28
N GLN A 35 -12.26 9.48 7.73
CA GLN A 35 -11.83 10.06 6.47
C GLN A 35 -12.17 9.09 5.34
N LYS A 36 -13.03 9.53 4.43
CA LYS A 36 -13.47 8.75 3.27
C LYS A 36 -13.22 9.50 1.98
N THR A 37 -12.49 8.89 1.07
CA THR A 37 -12.22 9.43 -0.27
C THR A 37 -12.63 8.41 -1.32
N ALA A 38 -13.34 8.85 -2.36
CA ALA A 38 -13.77 8.01 -3.47
C ALA A 38 -12.99 8.36 -4.74
N TYR A 39 -12.75 7.33 -5.56
CA TYR A 39 -12.04 7.43 -6.82
C TYR A 39 -12.78 6.67 -7.90
N ASP A 40 -12.65 7.16 -9.11
CA ASP A 40 -13.09 6.51 -10.34
C ASP A 40 -11.88 6.28 -11.27
N ILE A 41 -12.13 5.70 -12.44
CA ILE A 41 -11.10 5.40 -13.44
C ILE A 41 -10.26 6.65 -13.79
N SER A 42 -10.84 7.86 -13.75
CA SER A 42 -10.15 9.11 -14.12
C SER A 42 -9.23 9.66 -13.02
N THR A 43 -9.43 9.22 -11.77
CA THR A 43 -8.74 9.71 -10.57
C THR A 43 -7.96 8.62 -9.83
N MET A 44 -7.94 7.40 -10.36
CA MET A 44 -7.31 6.20 -9.78
C MET A 44 -5.82 6.41 -9.44
N ASN A 45 -5.12 7.22 -10.22
CA ASN A 45 -3.71 7.57 -10.02
C ASN A 45 -3.42 8.23 -8.65
N LYS A 46 -4.43 8.86 -8.02
CA LYS A 46 -4.28 9.54 -6.72
C LYS A 46 -4.42 8.62 -5.51
N ILE A 47 -4.83 7.36 -5.73
CA ILE A 47 -5.05 6.40 -4.63
C ILE A 47 -3.75 6.13 -3.88
N SER A 48 -2.65 5.89 -4.59
CA SER A 48 -1.37 5.54 -3.97
C SER A 48 -0.90 6.60 -2.99
N GLU A 49 -1.06 7.89 -3.33
CA GLU A 49 -0.67 9.01 -2.45
C GLU A 49 -1.52 9.05 -1.16
N ASN A 50 -2.84 8.95 -1.30
CA ASN A 50 -3.73 9.03 -0.14
C ASN A 50 -3.68 7.77 0.72
N TYR A 51 -3.51 6.59 0.10
CA TYR A 51 -3.22 5.35 0.81
C TYR A 51 -1.91 5.46 1.59
N LEU A 52 -0.85 6.03 0.99
CA LEU A 52 0.44 6.16 1.66
C LEU A 52 0.32 6.98 2.95
N LYS A 53 -0.45 8.07 2.95
CA LYS A 53 -0.72 8.88 4.17
C LYS A 53 -1.32 8.05 5.30
N TYR A 54 -2.32 7.21 5.01
CA TYR A 54 -2.91 6.32 6.01
C TYR A 54 -1.96 5.20 6.44
N TYR A 55 -1.27 4.60 5.48
CA TYR A 55 -0.28 3.54 5.71
C TYR A 55 0.86 4.03 6.62
N GLU A 56 1.40 5.22 6.36
CA GLU A 56 2.47 5.83 7.15
C GLU A 56 2.08 6.20 8.58
N ASN A 57 0.77 6.23 8.89
CA ASN A 57 0.22 6.42 10.22
C ASN A 57 -0.28 5.11 10.86
N GLY A 58 -0.10 3.97 10.17
CA GLY A 58 -0.48 2.66 10.69
C GLY A 58 -1.98 2.40 10.69
N ASN A 59 -2.76 3.19 9.95
CA ASN A 59 -4.21 3.04 9.89
C ASN A 59 -4.64 1.75 9.19
N ILE A 60 -5.74 1.17 9.67
CA ILE A 60 -6.49 0.14 8.97
C ILE A 60 -7.41 0.82 7.96
N ILE A 61 -7.31 0.43 6.70
CA ILE A 61 -8.01 1.10 5.60
C ILE A 61 -9.07 0.16 5.04
N LYS A 62 -10.33 0.54 5.23
CA LYS A 62 -11.48 -0.14 4.65
C LYS A 62 -11.73 0.41 3.23
N THR A 63 -12.32 -0.43 2.40
CA THR A 63 -12.61 -0.10 1.01
C THR A 63 -13.90 -0.74 0.54
N THR A 64 -14.59 -0.03 -0.34
CA THR A 64 -15.67 -0.54 -1.18
C THR A 64 -15.22 -0.43 -2.62
N ILE A 65 -15.16 -1.55 -3.34
CA ILE A 65 -14.86 -1.61 -4.77
C ILE A 65 -16.14 -1.96 -5.52
N THR A 66 -16.51 -1.12 -6.49
CA THR A 66 -17.52 -1.48 -7.49
C THR A 66 -16.83 -1.71 -8.82
N GLY A 67 -17.14 -2.82 -9.48
CA GLY A 67 -16.45 -3.23 -10.68
C GLY A 67 -17.02 -4.49 -11.30
N HIS A 68 -16.19 -5.23 -12.02
CA HIS A 68 -16.56 -6.49 -12.66
C HIS A 68 -15.65 -7.63 -12.20
N ASN A 69 -16.23 -8.79 -11.93
CA ASN A 69 -15.45 -10.02 -11.72
C ASN A 69 -14.75 -10.40 -13.04
N ALA A 70 -13.44 -10.62 -13.00
CA ALA A 70 -12.66 -10.88 -14.20
C ALA A 70 -12.98 -12.22 -14.88
N SER A 71 -13.48 -13.21 -14.13
CA SER A 71 -13.80 -14.55 -14.64
C SER A 71 -15.23 -14.65 -15.18
N THR A 72 -16.19 -13.93 -14.60
CA THR A 72 -17.61 -14.01 -14.99
C THR A 72 -18.08 -12.80 -15.79
N GLY A 73 -17.40 -11.65 -15.69
CA GLY A 73 -17.83 -10.37 -16.26
C GLY A 73 -18.97 -9.68 -15.50
N GLU A 74 -19.52 -10.33 -14.48
CA GLU A 74 -20.65 -9.82 -13.69
C GLU A 74 -20.22 -8.65 -12.81
N GLU A 75 -21.15 -7.72 -12.57
CA GLU A 75 -20.94 -6.63 -11.62
C GLU A 75 -20.73 -7.15 -10.20
N VAL A 76 -19.78 -6.56 -9.49
CA VAL A 76 -19.45 -6.92 -8.11
C VAL A 76 -19.30 -5.66 -7.26
N ASN A 77 -19.77 -5.76 -6.01
CA ASN A 77 -19.54 -4.80 -4.95
C ASN A 77 -18.80 -5.49 -3.81
N LEU A 78 -17.49 -5.24 -3.70
CA LEU A 78 -16.61 -5.85 -2.72
C LEU A 78 -16.33 -4.87 -1.58
N ASN A 79 -16.71 -5.24 -0.36
CA ASN A 79 -16.35 -4.52 0.85
C ASN A 79 -15.26 -5.28 1.60
N GLY A 80 -14.16 -4.62 1.95
CA GLY A 80 -13.04 -5.28 2.61
C GLY A 80 -11.99 -4.32 3.18
N THR A 81 -10.86 -4.89 3.56
CA THR A 81 -9.71 -4.17 4.10
C THR A 81 -8.55 -4.23 3.11
N ILE A 82 -7.93 -3.09 2.82
CA ILE A 82 -6.76 -3.04 1.95
C ILE A 82 -5.55 -3.58 2.71
N LYS A 83 -4.91 -4.60 2.13
CA LYS A 83 -3.69 -5.21 2.67
C LYS A 83 -2.43 -4.76 1.95
N TRP A 84 -2.57 -4.33 0.69
CA TRP A 84 -1.44 -3.81 -0.08
C TRP A 84 -1.94 -2.96 -1.24
N ILE A 85 -1.20 -1.90 -1.53
CA ILE A 85 -1.28 -1.19 -2.81
C ILE A 85 0.13 -1.15 -3.37
N GLY A 86 0.28 -1.64 -4.61
CA GLY A 86 1.48 -1.50 -5.39
C GLY A 86 1.43 -0.26 -6.26
N ASP A 87 2.51 0.53 -6.20
CA ASP A 87 2.72 1.66 -7.11
C ASP A 87 3.40 1.19 -8.40
N ASN A 88 2.72 1.29 -9.54
CA ASN A 88 3.26 0.96 -10.85
C ASN A 88 3.56 2.23 -11.66
N GLY A 89 4.22 3.22 -11.04
CA GLY A 89 4.60 4.46 -11.73
C GLY A 89 3.46 5.47 -11.80
N GLY A 90 2.65 5.54 -10.74
CA GLY A 90 1.66 6.59 -10.51
C GLY A 90 0.37 6.49 -11.32
N SER A 91 0.31 5.80 -12.45
CA SER A 91 -0.91 5.66 -13.27
C SER A 91 -1.62 4.31 -13.10
N ASP A 92 -0.89 3.33 -12.60
CA ASP A 92 -1.32 1.95 -12.52
C ASP A 92 -1.35 1.54 -11.04
N VAL A 93 -2.50 1.13 -10.54
CA VAL A 93 -2.68 0.74 -9.13
C VAL A 93 -3.13 -0.71 -9.08
N SER A 94 -2.38 -1.51 -8.34
CA SER A 94 -2.73 -2.90 -8.00
C SER A 94 -3.04 -2.96 -6.52
N ILE A 95 -4.19 -3.52 -6.16
CA ILE A 95 -4.68 -3.49 -4.78
C ILE A 95 -5.00 -4.91 -4.35
N ILE A 96 -4.45 -5.33 -3.21
CA ILE A 96 -4.91 -6.55 -2.54
C ILE A 96 -5.91 -6.16 -1.47
N VAL A 97 -7.13 -6.67 -1.60
CA VAL A 97 -8.22 -6.49 -0.64
C VAL A 97 -8.57 -7.81 0.01
N GLU A 98 -8.59 -7.84 1.34
CA GLU A 98 -9.10 -8.96 2.11
C GLU A 98 -10.58 -8.74 2.41
N ALA A 99 -11.42 -9.66 1.98
CA ALA A 99 -12.87 -9.64 2.18
C ALA A 99 -13.38 -11.07 2.32
N ASN A 100 -14.31 -11.32 3.25
CA ASN A 100 -14.89 -12.65 3.48
C ASN A 100 -13.82 -13.76 3.67
N ASN A 101 -12.72 -13.46 4.38
CA ASN A 101 -11.56 -14.36 4.58
C ASN A 101 -10.83 -14.79 3.29
N HIS A 102 -11.01 -14.04 2.19
CA HIS A 102 -10.32 -14.26 0.92
C HIS A 102 -9.59 -12.98 0.50
N SER A 103 -8.45 -13.14 -0.19
CA SER A 103 -7.69 -12.04 -0.77
C SER A 103 -8.01 -11.91 -2.27
N TYR A 104 -8.37 -10.71 -2.70
CA TYR A 104 -8.69 -10.37 -4.08
C TYR A 104 -7.66 -9.38 -4.63
N LEU A 105 -7.13 -9.65 -5.82
CA LEU A 105 -6.39 -8.66 -6.59
C LEU A 105 -7.39 -7.79 -7.38
N ALA A 106 -7.43 -6.51 -7.06
CA ALA A 106 -8.21 -5.52 -7.80
C ALA A 106 -7.27 -4.58 -8.55
N GLY A 107 -7.66 -4.18 -9.77
CA GLY A 107 -6.90 -3.26 -10.59
C GLY A 107 -7.67 -2.75 -11.80
N LEU A 108 -7.03 -1.89 -12.59
CA LEU A 108 -7.61 -1.45 -13.87
C LEU A 108 -7.35 -2.49 -14.97
N TYR A 109 -8.36 -2.75 -15.81
CA TYR A 109 -8.30 -3.75 -16.88
C TYR A 109 -7.07 -3.61 -17.79
N LYS A 110 -6.76 -2.38 -18.20
CA LYS A 110 -5.65 -2.08 -19.13
C LYS A 110 -4.27 -2.43 -18.55
N ASN A 111 -4.17 -2.49 -17.22
CA ASN A 111 -2.90 -2.44 -16.52
C ASN A 111 -2.61 -3.78 -15.82
N ILE A 112 -3.65 -4.42 -15.29
CA ILE A 112 -3.55 -5.64 -14.48
C ILE A 112 -4.43 -6.73 -15.11
N PRO A 113 -3.99 -7.37 -16.20
CA PRO A 113 -4.82 -8.34 -16.94
C PRO A 113 -5.23 -9.55 -16.09
N ASN A 114 -4.48 -9.87 -15.03
CA ASN A 114 -4.74 -11.03 -14.16
C ASN A 114 -5.44 -10.66 -12.83
N ALA A 115 -6.11 -9.51 -12.76
CA ALA A 115 -6.90 -9.13 -11.59
C ALA A 115 -8.08 -10.10 -11.38
N ASP A 116 -8.51 -10.28 -10.13
CA ASP A 116 -9.78 -10.93 -9.79
C ASP A 116 -10.96 -9.99 -10.07
N ILE A 117 -10.76 -8.70 -9.86
CA ILE A 117 -11.78 -7.66 -10.01
C ILE A 117 -11.21 -6.48 -10.80
N TYR A 118 -11.91 -6.08 -11.85
CA TYR A 118 -11.62 -4.83 -12.57
C TYR A 118 -12.40 -3.68 -11.96
N ILE A 119 -11.70 -2.64 -11.52
CA ILE A 119 -12.25 -1.53 -10.75
C ILE A 119 -12.93 -0.52 -11.67
N ASN A 120 -14.19 -0.18 -11.38
CA ASN A 120 -14.85 1.02 -11.90
C ASN A 120 -14.72 2.18 -10.90
N THR A 121 -15.03 1.90 -9.63
CA THR A 121 -14.89 2.85 -8.52
C THR A 121 -14.35 2.16 -7.28
N ILE A 122 -13.68 2.94 -6.43
CA ILE A 122 -13.12 2.47 -5.16
C ILE A 122 -13.14 3.59 -4.12
N THR A 123 -13.34 3.22 -2.86
CA THR A 123 -13.18 4.14 -1.72
C THR A 123 -11.98 3.77 -0.86
N LEU A 124 -11.31 4.77 -0.28
CA LEU A 124 -10.42 4.59 0.87
C LEU A 124 -11.12 5.18 2.08
N GLU A 125 -11.30 4.38 3.13
CA GLU A 125 -11.94 4.80 4.37
C GLU A 125 -11.07 4.42 5.56
N SER A 126 -10.69 5.39 6.38
CA SER A 126 -10.06 5.18 7.69
C SER A 126 -10.96 5.80 8.75
N ASN A 127 -11.29 5.06 9.80
CA ASN A 127 -12.03 5.55 10.96
C ASN A 127 -11.11 5.90 12.15
N GLY A 128 -9.80 5.99 11.91
CA GLY A 128 -8.79 6.19 12.95
C GLY A 128 -8.31 4.90 13.62
N GLU A 129 -8.87 3.72 13.30
CA GLU A 129 -8.31 2.45 13.76
C GLU A 129 -6.89 2.26 13.23
N VAL A 130 -5.98 1.81 14.10
CA VAL A 130 -4.59 1.51 13.78
C VAL A 130 -4.27 0.07 14.14
N TYR A 131 -3.28 -0.52 13.47
CA TYR A 131 -2.79 -1.84 13.82
C TYR A 131 -2.14 -1.83 15.21
N LYS A 132 -2.56 -2.75 16.08
CA LYS A 132 -1.97 -2.91 17.41
C LYS A 132 -0.50 -3.30 17.30
N ASN A 133 0.33 -2.72 18.16
CA ASN A 133 1.78 -2.99 18.25
C ASN A 133 2.47 -2.98 16.88
N LEU A 134 2.07 -2.07 15.98
CA LEU A 134 2.76 -1.90 14.72
C LEU A 134 4.14 -1.30 15.01
N THR A 135 5.18 -1.94 14.51
CA THR A 135 6.55 -1.47 14.68
C THR A 135 7.25 -1.45 13.33
N GLU A 136 7.93 -0.35 13.03
CA GLU A 136 8.75 -0.19 11.84
C GLU A 136 10.22 0.01 12.24
N PHE A 137 11.09 -0.80 11.66
CA PHE A 137 12.53 -0.75 11.85
C PHE A 137 13.17 -0.20 10.59
N THR A 138 14.06 0.78 10.74
CA THR A 138 15.00 1.18 9.69
C THR A 138 16.37 0.58 10.01
N ILE A 139 16.89 -0.22 9.09
CA ILE A 139 18.15 -0.96 9.22
C ILE A 139 19.14 -0.44 8.19
N LYS A 140 20.42 -0.42 8.54
CA LYS A 140 21.49 0.04 7.62
C LYS A 140 21.55 -0.78 6.33
N PRO A 141 22.05 -0.16 5.25
CA PRO A 141 22.44 -0.87 4.04
C PRO A 141 23.36 -2.03 4.39
N LYS A 142 23.17 -3.18 3.74
CA LYS A 142 24.07 -4.32 3.90
C LYS A 142 24.28 -5.06 2.58
N GLU A 143 25.37 -5.80 2.54
CA GLU A 143 25.58 -6.81 1.51
C GLU A 143 24.73 -8.04 1.84
N ILE A 144 24.16 -8.64 0.81
CA ILE A 144 23.40 -9.89 0.87
C ILE A 144 23.88 -10.83 -0.20
N SER A 145 23.86 -12.13 0.10
CA SER A 145 24.13 -13.20 -0.85
C SER A 145 22.84 -13.70 -1.53
N SER A 146 21.71 -13.61 -0.82
CA SER A 146 20.39 -14.09 -1.24
C SER A 146 19.27 -13.23 -0.63
N LEU A 147 18.02 -13.39 -1.10
CA LEU A 147 16.88 -12.65 -0.53
C LEU A 147 16.52 -13.13 0.88
N LYS A 148 16.87 -14.37 1.24
CA LYS A 148 16.74 -14.89 2.62
C LYS A 148 17.52 -14.08 3.64
N ASP A 149 18.60 -13.41 3.24
CA ASP A 149 19.39 -12.59 4.16
C ASP A 149 18.59 -11.37 4.65
N LEU A 150 17.52 -10.98 3.97
CA LEU A 150 16.61 -9.91 4.41
C LEU A 150 15.68 -10.36 5.52
N THR A 151 15.47 -11.66 5.70
CA THR A 151 14.53 -12.24 6.67
C THR A 151 15.23 -13.01 7.78
N SER A 152 16.57 -12.93 7.85
CA SER A 152 17.38 -13.54 8.90
C SER A 152 16.96 -13.06 10.30
N GLY A 153 16.30 -13.91 11.07
CA GLY A 153 15.81 -13.57 12.42
C GLY A 153 14.34 -13.13 12.48
N ILE A 154 13.62 -13.17 11.35
CA ILE A 154 12.16 -13.01 11.31
C ILE A 154 11.53 -14.41 11.26
N SER A 155 10.61 -14.71 12.18
CA SER A 155 9.93 -16.01 12.16
C SER A 155 8.94 -16.11 10.99
N ASN A 156 8.80 -17.30 10.40
CA ASN A 156 7.94 -17.54 9.23
C ASN A 156 6.44 -17.19 9.45
N ASN A 157 5.99 -17.14 10.71
CA ASN A 157 4.62 -16.78 11.08
C ASN A 157 4.45 -15.29 11.42
N THR A 158 5.50 -14.48 11.30
CA THR A 158 5.41 -13.03 11.49
C THR A 158 4.70 -12.41 10.30
N ASP A 159 3.72 -11.54 10.57
CA ASP A 159 3.12 -10.68 9.55
C ASP A 159 3.99 -9.43 9.38
N TYR A 160 4.69 -9.33 8.25
CA TYR A 160 5.63 -8.25 7.99
C TYR A 160 5.70 -7.85 6.53
N GLU A 161 6.24 -6.65 6.33
CA GLU A 161 6.56 -6.08 5.03
C GLU A 161 7.99 -5.55 5.02
N ILE A 162 8.72 -5.80 3.93
CA ILE A 162 10.07 -5.28 3.69
C ILE A 162 10.04 -4.31 2.52
N THR A 163 10.64 -3.13 2.71
CA THR A 163 10.86 -2.16 1.64
C THR A 163 12.34 -1.80 1.56
N THR A 164 12.95 -2.00 0.41
CA THR A 164 14.34 -1.63 0.11
C THR A 164 14.60 -1.75 -1.39
N ASN A 165 15.70 -1.19 -1.89
CA ASN A 165 16.20 -1.51 -3.23
C ASN A 165 17.47 -2.34 -3.10
N ILE A 166 17.75 -3.17 -4.10
CA ILE A 166 18.93 -4.03 -4.13
C ILE A 166 19.58 -3.88 -5.50
N VAL A 167 20.84 -3.50 -5.53
CA VAL A 167 21.64 -3.47 -6.75
C VAL A 167 22.50 -4.73 -6.80
N SER A 168 22.53 -5.40 -7.95
CA SER A 168 23.38 -6.58 -8.18
C SER A 168 23.74 -6.67 -9.64
N GLU A 169 24.97 -7.05 -9.98
CA GLU A 169 25.36 -7.27 -11.39
C GLU A 169 24.82 -8.58 -11.97
N SER A 170 24.34 -9.49 -11.12
CA SER A 170 24.01 -10.86 -11.51
C SER A 170 22.55 -11.07 -11.95
N ILE A 171 21.67 -10.09 -11.73
CA ILE A 171 20.23 -10.23 -11.98
C ILE A 171 19.90 -9.84 -13.41
N ASP A 172 19.30 -10.75 -14.18
CA ASP A 172 18.85 -10.49 -15.54
C ASP A 172 17.31 -10.34 -15.68
N ASN A 173 16.87 -9.84 -16.84
CA ASN A 173 15.45 -9.61 -17.13
C ASN A 173 14.62 -10.90 -17.17
N ILE A 174 15.22 -12.06 -17.48
CA ILE A 174 14.52 -13.35 -17.54
C ILE A 174 14.18 -13.82 -16.13
N GLU A 175 15.12 -13.70 -15.20
CA GLU A 175 14.91 -14.00 -13.79
C GLU A 175 13.83 -13.10 -13.19
N ILE A 176 13.87 -11.80 -13.47
CA ILE A 176 12.82 -10.86 -13.05
C ILE A 176 11.43 -11.32 -13.55
N GLN A 177 11.31 -11.69 -14.83
CA GLN A 177 10.03 -12.15 -15.36
C GLN A 177 9.55 -13.45 -14.68
N LYS A 178 10.46 -14.36 -14.34
CA LYS A 178 10.14 -15.57 -13.56
C LYS A 178 9.63 -15.23 -12.16
N ILE A 179 10.23 -14.25 -11.49
CA ILE A 179 9.77 -13.77 -10.17
C ILE A 179 8.36 -13.18 -10.27
N ILE A 180 8.11 -12.31 -11.25
CA ILE A 180 6.78 -11.72 -11.49
C ILE A 180 5.74 -12.82 -11.73
N ASN A 181 6.05 -13.81 -12.56
CA ASN A 181 5.15 -14.93 -12.83
C ASN A 181 4.84 -15.75 -11.56
N LYS A 182 5.84 -16.01 -10.70
CA LYS A 182 5.61 -16.70 -9.42
C LYS A 182 4.72 -15.90 -8.48
N GLN A 183 5.00 -14.61 -8.30
CA GLN A 183 4.19 -13.75 -7.44
C GLN A 183 2.72 -13.69 -7.88
N ASN A 184 2.47 -13.64 -9.19
CA ASN A 184 1.11 -13.70 -9.75
C ASN A 184 0.37 -15.01 -9.44
N ASN A 185 1.09 -16.13 -9.26
CA ASN A 185 0.50 -17.44 -9.02
C ASN A 185 0.25 -17.75 -7.53
N HIS A 186 1.04 -17.17 -6.60
CA HIS A 186 0.94 -17.51 -5.17
C HIS A 186 0.16 -16.51 -4.31
N GLY A 187 0.24 -15.21 -4.61
CA GLY A 187 -0.39 -14.20 -3.76
C GLY A 187 -0.81 -12.92 -4.47
N LYS A 188 -0.50 -12.79 -5.76
CA LYS A 188 -0.82 -11.64 -6.64
C LYS A 188 -0.26 -10.28 -6.19
N ARG A 189 0.35 -10.22 -5.01
CA ARG A 189 1.13 -9.10 -4.49
C ARG A 189 2.46 -9.05 -5.23
N LEU A 190 2.64 -8.04 -6.08
CA LEU A 190 3.90 -7.80 -6.80
C LEU A 190 4.87 -7.00 -5.91
N GLY A 191 5.26 -7.58 -4.78
CA GLY A 191 6.13 -6.94 -3.80
C GLY A 191 7.59 -6.84 -4.27
N ILE A 192 7.99 -7.63 -5.27
CA ILE A 192 9.31 -7.56 -5.91
C ILE A 192 9.14 -7.12 -7.36
N LYS A 193 9.80 -6.04 -7.73
CA LYS A 193 9.77 -5.40 -9.05
C LYS A 193 11.19 -5.06 -9.52
N TYR A 194 11.29 -4.56 -10.75
CA TYR A 194 12.55 -4.17 -11.36
C TYR A 194 12.50 -2.70 -11.81
N SER A 195 13.58 -1.96 -11.54
CA SER A 195 13.73 -0.59 -12.02
C SER A 195 14.17 -0.58 -13.48
N LYS A 196 13.35 -0.02 -14.38
CA LYS A 196 13.73 0.15 -15.79
C LYS A 196 14.83 1.21 -16.00
N ASN A 197 15.05 2.09 -15.01
CA ASN A 197 15.90 3.28 -15.14
C ASN A 197 17.34 3.05 -14.65
N LEU A 198 17.55 2.08 -13.76
CA LEU A 198 18.85 1.67 -13.26
C LEU A 198 19.01 0.19 -13.61
N ASN A 199 19.91 -0.11 -14.55
CA ASN A 199 20.18 -1.49 -14.92
C ASN A 199 20.55 -2.29 -13.66
N ASN A 200 19.84 -3.38 -13.44
CA ASN A 200 20.09 -4.36 -12.38
C ASN A 200 19.75 -3.91 -10.94
N GLN A 201 18.70 -3.11 -10.79
CA GLN A 201 18.11 -2.81 -9.48
C GLN A 201 16.78 -3.56 -9.27
N LEU A 202 16.75 -4.41 -8.25
CA LEU A 202 15.55 -5.02 -7.69
C LEU A 202 14.90 -4.05 -6.70
N ILE A 203 13.59 -3.87 -6.81
CA ILE A 203 12.80 -3.03 -5.90
C ILE A 203 11.94 -3.96 -5.06
N LEU A 204 12.12 -3.94 -3.75
CA LEU A 204 11.19 -4.56 -2.79
C LEU A 204 10.26 -3.45 -2.29
N GLU A 205 8.99 -3.54 -2.66
CA GLU A 205 7.96 -2.57 -2.30
C GLU A 205 6.93 -3.25 -1.41
N LYS A 206 7.11 -3.11 -0.09
CA LYS A 206 6.25 -3.76 0.91
C LYS A 206 6.15 -5.26 0.61
N ALA A 207 7.28 -5.92 0.36
CA ALA A 207 7.33 -7.34 0.07
C ALA A 207 7.01 -8.15 1.34
N ASN A 208 6.10 -9.11 1.25
CA ASN A 208 5.81 -10.03 2.36
C ASN A 208 6.69 -11.30 2.28
N ASN A 209 6.55 -12.20 3.26
CA ASN A 209 7.32 -13.45 3.28
C ASN A 209 7.18 -14.29 2.00
N GLN A 210 5.97 -14.41 1.44
CA GLN A 210 5.76 -15.17 0.21
C GLN A 210 6.51 -14.54 -0.98
N ASN A 211 6.54 -13.21 -1.07
CA ASN A 211 7.33 -12.52 -2.09
C ASN A 211 8.82 -12.84 -1.97
N ILE A 212 9.37 -12.81 -0.75
CA ILE A 212 10.77 -13.15 -0.51
C ILE A 212 11.06 -14.60 -0.91
N ILE A 213 10.19 -15.55 -0.52
CA ILE A 213 10.32 -16.97 -0.90
C ILE A 213 10.28 -17.15 -2.42
N ASP A 214 9.33 -16.51 -3.10
CA ASP A 214 9.18 -16.59 -4.55
C ASP A 214 10.42 -16.04 -5.25
N GLY A 215 10.91 -14.87 -4.83
CA GLY A 215 12.12 -14.25 -5.36
C GLY A 215 13.37 -15.11 -5.14
N ASP A 216 13.58 -15.55 -3.90
CA ASP A 216 14.76 -16.33 -3.51
C ASP A 216 14.82 -17.67 -4.26
N SER A 217 13.66 -18.30 -4.50
CA SER A 217 13.59 -19.54 -5.25
C SER A 217 13.97 -19.42 -6.73
N VAL A 218 13.99 -18.20 -7.27
CA VAL A 218 14.39 -17.91 -8.65
C VAL A 218 15.84 -17.46 -8.69
N LEU A 219 16.21 -16.50 -7.85
CA LEU A 219 17.55 -15.88 -7.86
C LEU A 219 18.60 -16.76 -7.18
N GLY A 220 18.23 -17.49 -6.13
CA GLY A 220 19.18 -18.19 -5.29
C GLY A 220 20.26 -17.23 -4.75
N ASN A 221 21.52 -17.53 -5.08
CA ASN A 221 22.65 -16.69 -4.72
C ASN A 221 22.96 -15.71 -5.86
N PHE A 222 22.79 -14.41 -5.61
CA PHE A 222 23.00 -13.37 -6.64
C PHE A 222 23.99 -12.27 -6.23
N ASN A 223 24.33 -12.16 -4.94
CA ASN A 223 25.17 -11.11 -4.36
C ASN A 223 24.68 -9.68 -4.69
N GLY A 224 24.19 -8.94 -3.69
CA GLY A 224 23.71 -7.59 -3.90
C GLY A 224 23.98 -6.67 -2.70
N THR A 225 23.85 -5.38 -2.94
CA THR A 225 23.92 -4.34 -1.91
C THR A 225 22.57 -3.66 -1.79
N THR A 226 22.05 -3.56 -0.57
CA THR A 226 20.76 -2.93 -0.31
C THR A 226 20.90 -1.43 -0.10
N ASP A 227 19.82 -0.68 -0.31
CA ASP A 227 19.62 0.61 0.38
C ASP A 227 19.29 0.36 1.88
N ASP A 228 18.92 1.41 2.61
CA ASP A 228 18.27 1.25 3.93
C ASP A 228 17.12 0.25 3.82
N ILE A 229 17.04 -0.65 4.79
CA ILE A 229 16.01 -1.69 4.82
C ILE A 229 14.94 -1.25 5.81
N LYS A 230 13.71 -1.06 5.33
CA LYS A 230 12.56 -0.85 6.21
C LYS A 230 11.82 -2.16 6.42
N ILE A 231 11.67 -2.57 7.67
CA ILE A 231 10.87 -3.74 8.06
C ILE A 231 9.71 -3.26 8.91
N ARG A 232 8.49 -3.45 8.44
CA ARG A 232 7.27 -3.17 9.21
C ARG A 232 6.67 -4.49 9.68
N ILE A 233 6.48 -4.64 11.00
CA ILE A 233 5.91 -5.83 11.63
C ILE A 233 4.56 -5.47 12.25
N TYR A 234 3.51 -6.20 11.85
CA TYR A 234 2.17 -6.06 12.40
C TYR A 234 2.02 -6.89 13.67
N ASN A 235 1.46 -6.28 14.73
CA ASN A 235 1.34 -6.91 16.04
C ASN A 235 2.68 -7.46 16.58
N CYS A 236 3.71 -6.62 16.56
CA CYS A 236 5.06 -6.95 16.96
C CYS A 236 5.12 -7.29 18.46
N SER A 237 5.64 -8.48 18.77
CA SER A 237 5.93 -8.92 20.15
C SER A 237 7.32 -8.50 20.60
N ASP A 238 7.55 -8.47 21.91
CA ASP A 238 8.89 -8.20 22.48
C ASP A 238 9.95 -9.18 21.99
N TYR A 239 9.56 -10.44 21.75
CA TYR A 239 10.45 -11.45 21.18
C TYR A 239 10.89 -11.08 19.77
N GLN A 240 9.94 -10.70 18.89
CA GLN A 240 10.23 -10.28 17.53
C GLN A 240 11.09 -9.01 17.52
N LEU A 241 10.74 -8.02 18.35
CA LEU A 241 11.52 -6.79 18.50
C LEU A 241 12.97 -7.06 18.87
N ASN A 242 13.20 -7.91 19.88
CA ASN A 242 14.56 -8.26 20.30
C ASN A 242 15.29 -9.10 19.23
N SER A 243 14.58 -9.99 18.53
CA SER A 243 15.16 -10.77 17.43
C SER A 243 15.68 -9.85 16.32
N ILE A 244 14.90 -8.84 15.90
CA ILE A 244 15.37 -7.87 14.90
C ILE A 244 16.60 -7.11 15.41
N LYS A 245 16.56 -6.57 16.64
CA LYS A 245 17.69 -5.81 17.19
C LYS A 245 18.98 -6.63 17.32
N ASN A 246 18.88 -7.94 17.51
CA ASN A 246 20.04 -8.82 17.64
C ASN A 246 20.59 -9.29 16.29
N ASN A 247 19.77 -9.31 15.23
CA ASN A 247 20.18 -9.82 13.91
C ASN A 247 20.52 -8.71 12.91
N TYR A 248 20.16 -7.46 13.19
CA TYR A 248 20.32 -6.34 12.26
C TYR A 248 20.94 -5.11 12.93
N ASP A 249 21.67 -4.30 12.16
CA ASP A 249 22.14 -2.97 12.58
C ASP A 249 21.00 -1.95 12.42
N VAL A 250 20.15 -1.87 13.45
CA VAL A 250 18.96 -1.01 13.49
C VAL A 250 19.35 0.44 13.78
N ILE A 251 18.99 1.34 12.88
CA ILE A 251 19.20 2.79 13.00
C ILE A 251 18.04 3.47 13.73
N ASN A 252 16.81 3.06 13.43
CA ASN A 252 15.60 3.70 13.96
C ASN A 252 14.50 2.68 14.20
N ILE A 253 13.70 2.91 15.24
CA ILE A 253 12.50 2.13 15.56
C ILE A 253 11.35 3.12 15.75
N ARG A 254 10.30 2.96 14.94
CA ARG A 254 9.05 3.73 15.06
C ARG A 254 7.94 2.81 15.53
N ASN A 255 7.28 3.20 16.62
CA ASN A 255 6.06 2.56 17.11
C ASN A 255 4.85 3.43 16.78
N PHE A 256 3.69 2.81 16.64
CA PHE A 256 2.42 3.44 16.32
C PHE A 256 1.42 3.24 17.45
#